data_AF-A0A117PWJ9-F1
#
_entry.id   AF-A0A117PWJ9-F1
#
_cell.length_a   1.000
_cell.length_b   1.000
_cell.length_c   1.000
_cell.angle_alpha   90.00
_cell.angle_beta   90.00
_cell.angle_gamma   90.00
#
_symmetry.space_group_name_H-M   'P 1'
#
loop_
_entity.id
_entity.type
_entity.pdbx_description
1 polymer ?
#
loop_
_entity_poly.entity_id
_entity_poly.type
_entity_poly.pdbx_seq_one_letter_code
_entity_poly.pdbx_strand_id
1 'polypeptide(L)'
;MQAASSQLETLKDLMGSAAYSTFMQCAGRAVDRKETAESQLLTMHRDYLDRELYKHYGRELSETIKVAWAMTFAITLLLNDQEYAHTIKAAVQADQDSTVSPSPA
;
A
#
# COMPACT_ATOMS: atom_id res chain seq x y z
N MET A 1 6.47 14.17 0.30
CA MET A 1 6.30 13.29 1.48
C MET A 1 5.03 13.62 2.29
N GLN A 2 4.85 14.82 2.85
CA GLN A 2 3.63 15.15 3.65
C GLN A 2 2.29 14.88 2.96
N ALA A 3 2.15 15.20 1.67
CA ALA A 3 0.91 14.95 0.91
C ALA A 3 0.60 13.45 0.76
N ALA A 4 1.61 12.61 0.52
CA ALA A 4 1.43 11.17 0.40
C ALA A 4 1.06 10.54 1.74
N SER A 5 1.68 10.97 2.84
CA SER A 5 1.30 10.54 4.19
C SER A 5 -0.15 10.90 4.53
N SER A 6 -0.59 12.13 4.21
CA SER A 6 -1.98 12.54 4.44
C SER A 6 -2.99 11.75 3.61
N GLN A 7 -2.65 11.38 2.37
CA GLN A 7 -3.49 10.53 1.54
C GLN A 7 -3.62 9.11 2.11
N LEU A 8 -2.55 8.57 2.70
CA LEU A 8 -2.56 7.25 3.34
C LEU A 8 -3.40 7.23 4.62
N GLU A 9 -3.36 8.29 5.44
CA GLU A 9 -4.26 8.43 6.60
C GLU A 9 -5.74 8.53 6.16
N THR A 10 -6.02 9.30 5.11
CA THR A 10 -7.38 9.39 4.54
C THR A 10 -7.88 8.02 4.07
N LEU A 11 -6.97 7.22 3.49
CA LEU A 11 -7.20 5.84 3.09
C LEU A 11 -7.58 4.97 4.29
N LYS A 12 -6.85 5.09 5.41
CA LYS A 12 -7.13 4.36 6.65
C LYS A 12 -8.52 4.66 7.19
N ASP A 13 -8.91 5.94 7.21
CA ASP A 13 -10.24 6.36 7.66
C ASP A 13 -11.35 5.84 6.75
N LEU A 14 -11.13 5.84 5.42
CA LEU A 14 -12.11 5.36 4.45
C LEU A 14 -12.31 3.84 4.50
N MET A 15 -11.24 3.09 4.69
CA MET A 15 -11.25 1.63 4.63
C MET A 15 -11.62 0.99 5.97
N GLY A 16 -11.35 1.70 7.07
CA GLY A 16 -11.30 1.12 8.41
C GLY A 16 -10.04 0.28 8.62
N SER A 17 -9.62 0.17 9.89
CA SER A 17 -8.30 -0.35 10.26
C SER A 17 -7.99 -1.75 9.72
N ALA A 18 -8.95 -2.67 9.74
CA ALA A 18 -8.72 -4.06 9.30
C ALA A 18 -8.49 -4.17 7.78
N ALA A 19 -9.31 -3.48 6.98
CA ALA A 19 -9.17 -3.48 5.54
C ALA A 19 -7.94 -2.67 5.10
N TYR A 20 -7.65 -1.55 5.77
CA TYR A 20 -6.44 -0.76 5.55
C TYR A 20 -5.18 -1.58 5.81
N SER A 21 -5.09 -2.28 6.95
CA SER A 21 -3.92 -3.10 7.29
C SER A 21 -3.67 -4.18 6.23
N THR A 22 -4.73 -4.86 5.82
CA THR A 22 -4.66 -5.88 4.75
C THR A 22 -4.18 -5.30 3.42
N PHE A 23 -4.70 -4.12 3.06
CA PHE A 23 -4.29 -3.41 1.86
C PHE A 23 -2.83 -2.98 1.91
N MET A 24 -2.39 -2.40 3.03
CA MET A 24 -1.00 -1.98 3.23
C MET A 24 -0.03 -3.16 3.18
N GLN A 25 -0.40 -4.31 3.72
CA GLN A 25 0.39 -5.54 3.56
C GLN A 25 0.52 -5.97 2.09
N CYS A 26 -0.55 -5.86 1.30
CA CYS A 26 -0.49 -6.11 -0.15
C CYS A 26 0.44 -5.11 -0.84
N ALA A 27 0.34 -3.83 -0.51
CA ALA A 27 1.20 -2.78 -1.06
C ALA A 27 2.68 -2.97 -0.69
N GLY A 28 2.98 -3.36 0.56
CA GLY A 28 4.33 -3.70 1.00
C GLY A 28 4.93 -4.85 0.20
N ARG A 29 4.19 -5.97 0.09
CA ARG A 29 4.64 -7.12 -0.72
C ARG A 29 4.84 -6.77 -2.19
N ALA A 30 4.03 -5.87 -2.73
CA ALA A 30 4.17 -5.40 -4.11
C ALA A 30 5.47 -4.60 -4.31
N VAL A 31 5.83 -3.74 -3.35
CA VAL A 31 7.11 -3.01 -3.34
C VAL A 31 8.29 -3.99 -3.27
N ASP A 32 8.28 -4.92 -2.30
CA ASP A 32 9.38 -5.86 -2.10
C ASP A 32 9.62 -6.74 -3.34
N ARG A 33 8.53 -7.16 -4.01
CA ARG A 33 8.63 -7.96 -5.24
C ARG A 33 9.15 -7.17 -6.42
N LYS A 34 8.82 -5.89 -6.54
CA LYS A 34 9.37 -5.06 -7.62
C LYS A 34 10.86 -4.83 -7.42
N GLU A 35 11.30 -4.56 -6.19
CA GLU A 35 12.71 -4.34 -5.87
C GLU A 35 13.57 -5.59 -6.13
N THR A 36 13.02 -6.79 -5.89
CA THR A 36 13.71 -8.07 -6.07
C THR A 36 13.61 -8.66 -7.48
N ALA A 37 12.83 -8.08 -8.38
CA ALA A 37 12.70 -8.56 -9.75
C ALA A 37 13.94 -8.18 -10.59
N GLU A 38 14.60 -9.18 -11.20
CA GLU A 38 15.82 -9.02 -12.00
C GLU A 38 15.64 -8.16 -13.28
N SER A 39 14.40 -7.89 -13.70
CA SER A 39 14.09 -7.04 -14.88
C SER A 39 13.22 -5.85 -14.46
N GLN A 40 13.89 -4.77 -14.04
CA GLN A 40 13.26 -3.59 -13.43
C GLN A 40 12.66 -2.59 -14.44
N LEU A 41 12.90 -2.76 -15.74
CA LEU A 41 12.85 -1.63 -16.67
C LEU A 41 11.45 -1.26 -17.19
N LEU A 42 10.39 -2.06 -16.99
CA LEU A 42 9.09 -1.80 -17.65
C LEU A 42 7.82 -2.00 -16.81
N THR A 43 7.90 -2.57 -15.61
CA THR A 43 6.70 -2.79 -14.77
C THR A 43 6.58 -1.75 -13.67
N MET A 44 5.42 -1.10 -13.59
CA MET A 44 5.12 -0.09 -12.58
C MET A 44 4.73 -0.76 -11.25
N HIS A 45 4.86 -0.04 -10.13
CA HIS A 45 4.41 -0.56 -8.82
C HIS A 45 2.94 -1.00 -8.82
N ARG A 46 2.09 -0.36 -9.62
CA ARG A 46 0.68 -0.72 -9.77
C ARG A 46 0.48 -2.17 -10.25
N ASP A 47 1.33 -2.66 -11.15
CA ASP A 47 1.16 -3.99 -11.75
C ASP A 47 1.46 -5.08 -10.71
N TYR A 48 2.38 -4.80 -9.77
CA TYR A 48 2.65 -5.65 -8.63
C TYR A 48 1.54 -5.56 -7.58
N LEU A 49 0.99 -4.36 -7.35
CA LEU A 49 -0.14 -4.17 -6.42
C LEU A 49 -1.38 -4.90 -6.91
N ASP A 50 -1.71 -4.83 -8.20
CA ASP A 50 -2.82 -5.57 -8.81
C ASP A 50 -2.69 -7.08 -8.57
N ARG A 51 -1.48 -7.61 -8.76
CA ARG A 51 -1.20 -9.03 -8.50
C ARG A 51 -1.39 -9.41 -7.04
N GLU A 52 -0.95 -8.56 -6.11
CA GLU A 52 -1.13 -8.83 -4.67
C GLU A 52 -2.58 -8.73 -4.24
N LEU A 53 -3.32 -7.74 -4.74
CA LEU A 53 -4.75 -7.60 -4.46
C LEU A 53 -5.55 -8.77 -5.04
N TYR A 54 -5.25 -9.20 -6.27
CA TYR A 54 -5.88 -10.37 -6.88
C TYR A 54 -5.63 -11.65 -6.08
N LYS A 55 -4.41 -11.85 -5.56
CA LYS A 55 -4.08 -13.01 -4.72
C LYS A 55 -4.85 -13.03 -3.41
N HIS A 56 -5.17 -11.87 -2.85
CA HIS A 56 -5.85 -11.76 -1.56
C HIS A 56 -7.38 -11.75 -1.68
N TYR A 57 -7.92 -10.96 -2.60
CA TYR A 57 -9.36 -10.71 -2.74
C TYR A 57 -10.01 -11.41 -3.95
N GLY A 58 -9.22 -12.00 -4.85
CA GLY A 58 -9.73 -12.61 -6.08
C GLY A 58 -10.18 -11.57 -7.12
N ARG A 59 -11.19 -11.93 -7.92
CA ARG A 59 -11.70 -11.08 -9.02
C ARG A 59 -12.60 -9.94 -8.56
N GLU A 60 -13.29 -10.12 -7.43
CA GLU A 60 -14.29 -9.17 -6.94
C GLU A 60 -13.69 -8.28 -5.85
N LEU A 61 -12.95 -7.27 -6.28
CA LEU A 61 -12.52 -6.20 -5.38
C LEU A 61 -13.74 -5.38 -4.96
N SER A 62 -13.88 -5.09 -3.67
CA SER A 62 -14.86 -4.13 -3.19
C SER A 62 -14.55 -2.72 -3.73
N GLU A 63 -15.58 -1.86 -3.82
CA GLU A 63 -15.40 -0.47 -4.26
C GLU A 63 -14.36 0.27 -3.41
N THR A 64 -14.34 0.03 -2.10
CA THR A 64 -13.35 0.56 -1.18
C THR A 64 -11.92 0.20 -1.57
N ILE A 65 -11.67 -1.07 -1.96
CA ILE A 65 -10.34 -1.52 -2.40
C ILE A 65 -9.96 -0.91 -3.76
N LYS A 66 -10.93 -0.70 -4.66
CA LYS A 66 -10.70 -0.02 -5.94
C LYS A 66 -10.31 1.45 -5.74
N VAL A 67 -10.97 2.15 -4.80
CA VAL A 67 -10.60 3.54 -4.45
C VAL A 67 -9.21 3.56 -3.83
N ALA A 68 -8.92 2.65 -2.90
CA ALA A 68 -7.61 2.52 -2.28
C ALA A 68 -6.50 2.33 -3.31
N TRP A 69 -6.73 1.42 -4.27
CA TRP A 69 -5.84 1.21 -5.39
C TRP A 69 -5.63 2.47 -6.23
N ALA A 70 -6.70 3.18 -6.59
CA ALA A 70 -6.61 4.38 -7.42
C ALA A 70 -5.83 5.50 -6.73
N MET A 71 -6.05 5.70 -5.42
CA MET A 71 -5.30 6.65 -4.62
C MET A 71 -3.81 6.28 -4.55
N THR A 72 -3.51 5.00 -4.36
CA THR A 72 -2.13 4.51 -4.28
C THR A 72 -1.42 4.64 -5.64
N PHE A 73 -2.12 4.42 -6.75
CA PHE A 73 -1.62 4.66 -8.09
C PHE A 73 -1.31 6.14 -8.33
N ALA A 74 -2.18 7.05 -7.88
CA ALA A 74 -1.91 8.48 -7.96
C ALA A 74 -0.64 8.87 -7.20
N ILE A 75 -0.38 8.27 -6.03
CA ILE A 75 0.88 8.45 -5.29
C ILE A 75 2.08 7.96 -6.11
N THR A 76 1.97 6.80 -6.79
CA THR A 76 3.04 6.30 -7.68
C THR A 76 3.35 7.27 -8.83
N LEU A 77 2.37 8.00 -9.35
CA LEU A 77 2.59 8.98 -10.42
C LEU A 77 3.23 10.28 -9.93
N LEU A 78 3.03 10.62 -8.65
CA LEU A 78 3.53 11.86 -8.04
C LEU A 78 4.94 11.71 -7.48
N LEU A 79 5.38 10.49 -7.20
CA LEU A 79 6.67 10.16 -6.60
C LEU A 79 7.52 9.39 -7.60
N ASN A 80 8.85 9.49 -7.48
CA ASN A 80 9.70 8.52 -8.16
C ASN A 80 9.59 7.13 -7.48
N ASP A 81 10.08 6.09 -8.15
CA ASP A 81 9.98 4.70 -7.68
C ASP A 81 10.54 4.49 -6.26
N GLN A 82 11.68 5.12 -5.95
CA GLN A 82 12.33 4.98 -4.64
C GLN A 82 11.53 5.69 -3.55
N GLU A 83 11.04 6.90 -3.83
CA GLU A 83 10.19 7.67 -2.92
C GLU A 83 8.86 6.96 -2.64
N TYR A 84 8.25 6.37 -3.67
CA TYR A 84 7.04 5.56 -3.52
C TYR A 84 7.31 4.34 -2.63
N ALA A 85 8.35 3.57 -2.93
CA ALA A 85 8.74 2.40 -2.14
C ALA A 85 8.97 2.75 -0.67
N HIS A 86 9.72 3.83 -0.41
CA HIS A 86 9.97 4.30 0.94
C HIS A 86 8.69 4.72 1.67
N THR A 87 7.80 5.45 0.98
CA THR A 87 6.52 5.91 1.55
C THR A 87 5.63 4.74 1.95
N ILE A 88 5.49 3.72 1.08
CA ILE A 88 4.68 2.53 1.38
C ILE A 88 5.29 1.73 2.53
N LYS A 89 6.61 1.49 2.53
CA LYS A 89 7.29 0.77 3.62
C LYS A 89 7.13 1.48 4.96
N ALA A 90 7.28 2.80 4.99
CA ALA A 90 7.06 3.59 6.20
C ALA A 90 5.62 3.46 6.72
N ALA A 91 4.63 3.49 5.83
CA ALA A 91 3.23 3.32 6.21
C ALA A 91 2.89 1.90 6.68
N VAL A 92 3.51 0.87 6.09
CA VAL A 92 3.40 -0.52 6.58
C VAL A 92 3.95 -0.64 8.00
N GLN A 93 5.14 -0.06 8.26
CA GLN A 93 5.74 -0.08 9.60
C GLN A 93 4.85 0.66 10.62
N ALA A 94 4.36 1.84 10.28
CA ALA A 94 3.49 2.63 11.16
C ALA A 94 2.17 1.91 11.50
N ASP A 95 1.60 1.17 10.54
CA ASP A 95 0.43 0.33 10.79
C ASP A 95 0.74 -0.82 11.76
N GLN A 96 1.87 -1.49 11.57
CA GLN A 96 2.32 -2.58 12.47
C GLN A 96 2.54 -2.07 13.90
N ASP A 97 3.23 -0.94 14.08
CA ASP A 97 3.50 -0.35 15.40
C ASP A 97 2.20 0.04 16.12
N SER A 98 1.18 0.47 15.35
CA SER A 98 -0.15 0.79 15.88
C SER A 98 -0.91 -0.45 16.37
N THR A 99 -0.63 -1.64 15.82
CA THR A 99 -1.28 -2.90 16.22
C THR A 99 -0.56 -3.64 17.35
N VAL A 100 0.71 -3.33 17.62
CA VAL A 100 1.54 -4.03 18.62
C VAL A 100 1.51 -3.38 20.00
N SER A 101 0.98 -2.16 20.17
CA SER A 101 0.86 -1.54 21.50
C SER A 101 -0.16 -2.25 22.40
N PRO A 102 0.24 -2.95 23.48
CA PRO A 102 -0.67 -3.50 24.48
C PRO A 102 -0.90 -2.47 25.60
N SER A 103 -2.07 -2.58 26.22
CA SER A 103 -2.59 -1.77 27.33
C SER A 103 -1.57 -1.24 28.35
N PRO A 104 -1.74 -0.01 28.87
CA PRO A 104 -1.10 0.40 30.12
C PRO A 104 -1.65 -0.47 31.27
N ALA A 105 -0.74 -1.00 32.07
CA ALA A 105 -1.03 -1.64 33.36
C ALA A 105 -1.46 -0.60 34.40
#